data_AF-A0A836UDI0-F1
#
_entry.id   AF-A0A836UDI0-F1
#
_cell.length_a   1.000
_cell.length_b   1.000
_cell.length_c   1.000
_cell.angle_alpha   90.00
_cell.angle_beta   90.00
_cell.angle_gamma   90.00
#
_symmetry.space_group_name_H-M   'P 1'
#
loop_
_entity.id
_entity.type
_entity.pdbx_description
1 polymer ?
#
loop_
_entity_poly.entity_id
_entity_poly.type
_entity_poly.pdbx_seq_one_letter_code
_entity_poly.pdbx_strand_id
1 'polypeptide(L)'
;TPTAVMVGIGRAAKNGILIKGGDTLEKLASIKNIVFDKTGTLTTGKFIVSEFTAIEGEEKEIQNIIYNIEQHSSHPIAKSLCTAFETGSNHLELSNINEQKGISISAEIGSNIYTIGSSKIYPSAEQHDLFVLKNNTLIATLNIGDELKINTSTIISSLHKSNYTTTLLSGDKKVKCDNLATELGIKATYSEQLPQDKIAKIETLTKTNETAMVGDGINDAPALAKATIGISLGNATQIAIQSADVILLNNEDLNQLPKTMQIGKHTLLTIKQNLFWAFSYNLVAIPIAIMGLLNPMWAALFMAFSDVIVIGNSIRLRYKKIF
;
A
#
# COMPACT_ATOMS: atom_id res chain seq x y z
N THR A 1 3.16 9.05 29.79
CA THR A 1 2.69 8.83 28.41
C THR A 1 3.32 9.77 27.38
N PRO A 2 3.32 11.11 27.56
CA PRO A 2 3.76 12.04 26.51
C PRO A 2 5.21 11.84 26.03
N THR A 3 6.14 11.59 26.96
CA THR A 3 7.56 11.37 26.63
C THR A 3 7.78 10.11 25.78
N ALA A 4 7.04 9.03 26.06
CA ALA A 4 7.14 7.79 25.30
C ALA A 4 6.60 7.96 23.88
N VAL A 5 5.47 8.66 23.73
CA VAL A 5 4.87 9.02 22.43
C VAL A 5 5.85 9.88 21.62
N MET A 6 6.40 10.93 22.21
CA MET A 6 7.38 11.81 21.56
C MET A 6 8.61 11.03 21.07
N VAL A 7 9.16 10.14 21.89
CA VAL A 7 10.29 9.29 21.50
C VAL A 7 9.89 8.31 20.40
N GLY A 8 8.70 7.73 20.46
CA GLY A 8 8.15 6.84 19.43
C GLY A 8 8.00 7.53 18.07
N ILE A 9 7.37 8.71 18.03
CA ILE A 9 7.23 9.53 16.81
C ILE A 9 8.61 9.94 16.28
N GLY A 10 9.49 10.43 17.15
CA GLY A 10 10.85 10.82 16.74
C GLY A 10 11.67 9.64 16.18
N ARG A 11 11.45 8.42 16.69
CA ARG A 11 12.07 7.21 16.17
C ARG A 11 11.47 6.78 14.83
N ALA A 12 10.14 6.88 14.68
CA ALA A 12 9.47 6.63 13.41
C ALA A 12 9.99 7.57 12.31
N ALA A 13 10.05 8.87 12.59
CA ALA A 13 10.54 9.88 11.65
C ALA A 13 11.98 9.61 11.18
N LYS A 14 12.87 9.19 12.08
CA LYS A 14 14.25 8.77 11.73
C LYS A 14 14.33 7.54 10.82
N ASN A 15 13.27 6.75 10.76
CA ASN A 15 13.15 5.59 9.87
C ASN A 15 12.31 5.90 8.62
N GLY A 16 12.02 7.18 8.36
CA GLY A 16 11.21 7.64 7.24
C GLY A 16 9.72 7.29 7.37
N ILE A 17 9.22 7.16 8.59
CA ILE A 17 7.81 6.89 8.90
C ILE A 17 7.23 8.12 9.59
N LEU A 18 6.27 8.78 8.96
CA LEU A 18 5.56 9.91 9.56
C LEU A 18 4.27 9.40 10.21
N ILE A 19 4.06 9.73 11.47
CA ILE A 19 2.86 9.35 12.23
C ILE A 19 2.14 10.62 12.64
N LYS A 20 0.85 10.72 12.30
CA LYS A 20 -0.02 11.82 12.72
C LYS A 20 -0.67 11.46 14.04
N GLY A 21 -0.49 12.30 15.05
CA GLY A 21 -1.11 12.09 16.36
C GLY A 21 -0.42 11.02 17.22
N GLY A 22 -0.57 11.16 18.54
CA GLY A 22 -0.02 10.23 19.52
C GLY A 22 -0.88 8.97 19.72
N ASP A 23 -2.20 9.11 19.54
CA ASP A 23 -3.18 8.03 19.63
C ASP A 23 -2.98 6.97 18.52
N THR A 24 -2.48 7.40 17.36
CA THR A 24 -2.11 6.50 16.25
C THR A 24 -1.08 5.46 16.67
N LEU A 25 -0.12 5.79 17.53
CA LEU A 25 0.87 4.81 18.03
C LEU A 25 0.23 3.72 18.90
N GLU A 26 -0.81 4.08 19.65
CA GLU A 26 -1.53 3.14 20.50
C GLU A 26 -2.42 2.22 19.65
N LYS A 27 -3.14 2.78 18.68
CA LYS A 27 -3.92 2.03 17.68
C LYS A 27 -3.05 1.11 16.84
N LEU A 28 -1.86 1.56 16.40
CA LEU A 28 -0.90 0.72 15.67
C LEU A 28 -0.52 -0.55 16.44
N ALA A 29 -0.46 -0.50 17.77
CA ALA A 29 -0.11 -1.64 18.59
C ALA A 29 -1.24 -2.68 18.71
N SER A 30 -2.50 -2.29 18.48
CA SER A 30 -3.67 -3.19 18.52
C SER A 30 -3.95 -3.89 17.19
N ILE A 31 -3.41 -3.38 16.07
CA ILE A 31 -3.60 -3.95 14.73
C ILE A 31 -3.30 -5.46 14.69
N LYS A 32 -4.19 -6.22 14.02
CA LYS A 32 -4.06 -7.65 13.75
C LYS A 32 -4.23 -8.01 12.28
N ASN A 33 -4.95 -7.19 11.54
CA ASN A 33 -5.22 -7.37 10.13
C ASN A 33 -4.62 -6.22 9.32
N ILE A 34 -3.97 -6.54 8.21
CA ILE A 34 -3.40 -5.58 7.27
C ILE A 34 -4.04 -5.84 5.91
N VAL A 35 -4.81 -4.87 5.45
CA VAL A 35 -5.44 -4.88 4.14
C VAL A 35 -4.57 -4.07 3.19
N PHE A 36 -4.26 -4.63 2.04
CA PHE A 36 -3.48 -3.99 1.00
C PHE A 36 -4.36 -3.67 -0.19
N ASP A 37 -4.29 -2.44 -0.68
CA ASP A 37 -4.60 -2.20 -2.09
C ASP A 37 -3.54 -2.85 -2.98
N LYS A 38 -3.93 -3.15 -4.23
CA LYS A 38 -3.04 -3.78 -5.20
C LYS A 38 -2.16 -2.73 -5.90
N THR A 39 -2.81 -1.84 -6.66
CA THR A 39 -2.17 -1.04 -7.71
C THR A 39 -1.46 0.14 -7.09
N GLY A 40 -0.14 0.24 -7.28
CA GLY A 40 0.67 1.33 -6.71
C GLY A 40 1.06 1.12 -5.23
N THR A 41 0.43 0.16 -4.56
CA THR A 41 0.74 -0.27 -3.19
C THR A 41 1.64 -1.50 -3.15
N LEU A 42 1.14 -2.68 -3.54
CA LEU A 42 1.95 -3.91 -3.66
C LEU A 42 2.75 -3.92 -4.97
N THR A 43 2.23 -3.25 -5.98
CA THR A 43 2.86 -3.06 -7.27
C THR A 43 3.36 -1.63 -7.42
N THR A 44 4.19 -1.39 -8.43
CA THR A 44 4.78 -0.07 -8.69
C THR A 44 3.80 0.91 -9.33
N GLY A 45 2.67 0.41 -9.87
CA GLY A 45 1.75 1.18 -10.70
C GLY A 45 2.31 1.42 -12.11
N LYS A 46 3.46 0.82 -12.45
CA LYS A 46 4.03 0.83 -13.79
C LYS A 46 3.58 -0.45 -14.50
N PHE A 47 2.78 -0.26 -15.54
CA PHE A 47 2.32 -1.36 -16.35
C PHE A 47 3.47 -1.93 -17.20
N ILE A 48 3.49 -3.24 -17.34
CA ILE A 48 4.43 -3.97 -18.20
C ILE A 48 3.65 -4.93 -19.09
N VAL A 49 4.16 -5.21 -20.29
CA VAL A 49 3.61 -6.26 -21.14
C VAL A 49 4.05 -7.60 -20.54
N SER A 50 3.11 -8.31 -19.92
CA SER A 50 3.39 -9.61 -19.30
C SER A 50 3.37 -10.73 -20.32
N GLU A 51 2.53 -10.61 -21.35
CA GLU A 51 2.39 -11.58 -22.42
C GLU A 51 2.00 -10.86 -23.71
N PHE A 52 2.61 -11.27 -24.81
CA PHE A 52 2.30 -10.81 -26.15
C PHE A 52 2.11 -12.03 -27.03
N THR A 53 1.01 -12.08 -27.79
CA THR A 53 0.74 -13.19 -28.70
C THR A 53 0.36 -12.65 -30.07
N ALA A 54 1.22 -12.85 -31.06
CA ALA A 54 0.90 -12.62 -32.47
C ALA A 54 0.08 -13.79 -33.00
N ILE A 55 -1.09 -13.50 -33.55
CA ILE A 55 -2.00 -14.48 -34.17
C ILE A 55 -1.77 -14.48 -35.69
N GLU A 56 -1.68 -13.30 -36.29
CA GLU A 56 -1.49 -13.14 -37.73
C GLU A 56 -0.49 -12.01 -38.02
N GLY A 57 0.67 -12.36 -38.58
CA GLY A 57 1.76 -11.43 -38.92
C GLY A 57 3.04 -11.65 -38.14
N GLU A 58 4.07 -10.87 -38.44
CA GLU A 58 5.35 -10.94 -37.73
C GLU A 58 5.26 -10.13 -36.42
N GLU A 59 5.63 -10.76 -35.30
CA GLU A 59 5.59 -10.15 -33.96
C GLU A 59 6.25 -8.77 -33.91
N LYS A 60 7.44 -8.61 -34.50
CA LYS A 60 8.17 -7.35 -34.51
C LYS A 60 7.45 -6.24 -35.30
N GLU A 61 6.78 -6.60 -36.39
CA GLU A 61 6.00 -5.64 -37.18
C GLU A 61 4.82 -5.12 -36.36
N ILE A 62 4.11 -6.03 -35.68
CA ILE A 62 2.97 -5.69 -34.83
C ILE A 62 3.42 -4.82 -33.64
N GLN A 63 4.54 -5.17 -33.00
CA GLN A 63 5.12 -4.36 -31.92
C GLN A 63 5.48 -2.94 -32.40
N ASN A 64 6.06 -2.81 -33.60
CA ASN A 64 6.37 -1.52 -34.20
C ASN A 64 5.11 -0.69 -34.50
N ILE A 65 4.02 -1.34 -34.96
CA ILE A 65 2.72 -0.70 -35.17
C ILE A 65 2.15 -0.19 -33.85
N ILE A 66 2.14 -1.03 -32.80
CA ILE A 66 1.66 -0.65 -31.47
C ILE A 66 2.44 0.54 -30.94
N TYR A 67 3.78 0.50 -31.02
CA TYR A 67 4.65 1.59 -30.59
C TYR A 67 4.29 2.92 -31.27
N ASN A 68 4.15 2.93 -32.60
CA ASN A 68 3.86 4.17 -33.32
C ASN A 68 2.46 4.70 -32.99
N ILE A 69 1.45 3.84 -32.89
CA ILE A 69 0.07 4.29 -32.58
C ILE A 69 -0.03 4.82 -31.14
N GLU A 70 0.52 4.10 -30.17
CA GLU A 70 0.41 4.45 -28.75
C GLU A 70 1.19 5.72 -28.36
N GLN A 71 2.16 6.17 -29.18
CA GLN A 71 2.80 7.48 -28.98
C GLN A 71 1.81 8.65 -28.99
N HIS A 72 0.67 8.49 -29.66
CA HIS A 72 -0.36 9.50 -29.78
C HIS A 72 -1.49 9.35 -28.75
N SER A 73 -1.43 8.32 -27.90
CA SER A 73 -2.44 8.01 -26.90
C SER A 73 -2.17 8.73 -25.59
N SER A 74 -3.22 9.26 -24.96
CA SER A 74 -3.15 9.90 -23.65
C SER A 74 -3.23 8.91 -22.47
N HIS A 75 -3.40 7.62 -22.76
CA HIS A 75 -3.69 6.61 -21.75
C HIS A 75 -2.44 6.20 -20.94
N PRO A 76 -2.52 5.95 -19.61
CA PRO A 76 -1.37 5.52 -18.81
C PRO A 76 -0.68 4.24 -19.32
N ILE A 77 -1.45 3.30 -19.85
CA ILE A 77 -0.95 2.07 -20.47
C ILE A 77 -0.11 2.37 -21.73
N ALA A 78 -0.49 3.38 -22.52
CA ALA A 78 0.18 3.71 -23.77
C ALA A 78 1.67 4.00 -23.55
N LYS A 79 1.97 4.79 -22.51
CA LYS A 79 3.34 5.09 -22.13
C LYS A 79 4.16 3.83 -21.83
N SER A 80 3.56 2.86 -21.14
CA SER A 80 4.19 1.58 -20.85
C SER A 80 4.41 0.72 -22.10
N LEU A 81 3.45 0.69 -23.03
CA LEU A 81 3.60 0.01 -24.32
C LEU A 81 4.70 0.64 -25.18
N CYS A 82 4.76 1.98 -25.21
CA CYS A 82 5.81 2.71 -25.89
C CYS A 82 7.18 2.33 -25.34
N THR A 83 7.36 2.33 -24.03
CA THR A 83 8.64 1.92 -23.41
C THR A 83 8.98 0.45 -23.68
N ALA A 84 7.99 -0.44 -23.69
CA ALA A 84 8.21 -1.87 -23.94
C ALA A 84 8.68 -2.16 -25.37
N PHE A 85 8.15 -1.43 -26.36
CA PHE A 85 8.38 -1.69 -27.79
C PHE A 85 9.29 -0.65 -28.47
N GLU A 86 9.85 0.31 -27.73
CA GLU A 86 10.76 1.34 -28.29
C GLU A 86 11.99 0.73 -28.96
N THR A 87 12.58 -0.30 -28.34
CA THR A 87 13.83 -0.90 -28.82
C THR A 87 13.58 -1.74 -30.07
N GLY A 88 14.02 -1.26 -31.23
CA GLY A 88 13.86 -1.95 -32.52
C GLY A 88 12.69 -1.46 -33.36
N SER A 89 11.97 -0.45 -32.88
CA SER A 89 10.91 0.22 -33.65
C SER A 89 11.46 1.27 -34.61
N ASN A 90 10.80 1.40 -35.76
CA ASN A 90 11.09 2.40 -36.78
C ASN A 90 9.89 3.33 -36.95
N HIS A 91 10.12 4.57 -37.38
CA HIS A 91 9.03 5.50 -37.63
C HIS A 91 8.10 5.00 -38.74
N LEU A 92 6.80 5.04 -38.46
CA LEU A 92 5.74 4.79 -39.44
C LEU A 92 4.94 6.08 -39.68
N GLU A 93 4.61 6.36 -40.94
CA GLU A 93 3.69 7.44 -41.27
C GLU A 93 2.26 7.03 -40.91
N LEU A 94 1.65 7.76 -39.97
CA LEU A 94 0.29 7.54 -39.50
C LEU A 94 -0.65 8.60 -40.05
N SER A 95 -1.83 8.19 -40.51
CA SER A 95 -2.95 9.08 -40.84
C SER A 95 -4.19 8.73 -40.01
N ASN A 96 -5.16 9.66 -39.95
CA ASN A 96 -6.48 9.45 -39.34
C ASN A 96 -6.46 8.84 -37.93
N ILE A 97 -5.64 9.38 -37.04
CA ILE A 97 -5.56 8.93 -35.63
C ILE A 97 -6.85 9.30 -34.89
N ASN A 98 -7.48 8.33 -34.24
CA ASN A 98 -8.69 8.51 -33.46
C ASN A 98 -8.59 7.76 -32.13
N GLU A 99 -8.67 8.48 -31.00
CA GLU A 99 -8.65 7.91 -29.65
C GLU A 99 -10.05 7.99 -29.03
N GLN A 100 -10.59 6.83 -28.65
CA GLN A 100 -11.79 6.70 -27.83
C GLN A 100 -11.38 6.36 -26.41
N LYS A 101 -11.45 7.34 -25.50
CA LYS A 101 -11.02 7.21 -24.10
C LYS A 101 -11.64 5.97 -23.43
N GLY A 102 -10.77 5.09 -22.93
CA GLY A 102 -11.16 3.87 -22.22
C GLY A 102 -11.80 2.78 -23.09
N ILE A 103 -11.62 2.87 -24.42
CA ILE A 103 -12.09 1.87 -25.39
C ILE A 103 -10.94 1.44 -26.29
N SER A 104 -10.41 2.35 -27.11
CA SER A 104 -9.40 2.05 -28.14
C SER A 104 -8.71 3.29 -28.71
N ILE A 105 -7.59 3.07 -29.39
CA ILE A 105 -6.95 4.00 -30.31
C ILE A 105 -6.80 3.33 -31.68
N SER A 106 -7.05 4.08 -32.76
CA SER A 106 -6.91 3.60 -34.13
C SER A 106 -6.13 4.57 -35.00
N ALA A 107 -5.40 4.05 -35.99
CA ALA A 107 -4.71 4.84 -37.00
C ALA A 107 -4.63 4.09 -38.34
N GLU A 108 -4.46 4.83 -39.43
CA GLU A 108 -4.20 4.29 -40.77
C GLU A 108 -2.70 4.24 -41.04
N ILE A 109 -2.23 3.11 -41.58
CA ILE A 109 -0.85 2.91 -42.01
C ILE A 109 -0.89 2.31 -43.43
N GLY A 110 -0.51 3.12 -44.42
CA GLY A 110 -0.69 2.78 -45.82
C GLY A 110 -2.17 2.61 -46.17
N SER A 111 -2.58 1.40 -46.58
CA SER A 111 -3.97 1.08 -46.92
C SER A 111 -4.74 0.33 -45.83
N ASN A 112 -4.14 0.11 -44.65
CA ASN A 112 -4.74 -0.68 -43.58
C ASN A 112 -5.06 0.19 -42.37
N ILE A 113 -6.17 -0.14 -41.69
CA ILE A 113 -6.56 0.48 -40.42
C ILE A 113 -6.16 -0.45 -39.30
N TYR A 114 -5.42 0.07 -38.33
CA TYR A 114 -5.04 -0.65 -37.12
C TYR A 114 -5.76 -0.08 -35.92
N THR A 115 -6.27 -0.95 -35.04
CA THR A 115 -6.99 -0.55 -33.82
C THR A 115 -6.48 -1.34 -32.63
N ILE A 116 -6.14 -0.64 -31.55
CA ILE A 116 -5.65 -1.21 -30.28
C ILE A 116 -6.66 -0.84 -29.20
N GLY A 117 -7.14 -1.80 -28.42
CA GLY A 117 -8.15 -1.51 -27.41
C GLY A 117 -8.53 -2.67 -26.51
N SER A 118 -9.43 -2.37 -25.57
CA SER A 118 -9.94 -3.32 -24.57
C SER A 118 -10.88 -4.38 -25.18
N SER A 119 -11.38 -5.31 -24.35
CA SER A 119 -12.39 -6.31 -24.77
C SER A 119 -13.68 -5.73 -25.39
N LYS A 120 -13.91 -4.42 -25.30
CA LYS A 120 -15.03 -3.74 -25.95
C LYS A 120 -14.92 -3.72 -27.49
N ILE A 121 -13.70 -3.71 -28.04
CA ILE A 121 -13.49 -3.73 -29.50
C ILE A 121 -13.51 -5.14 -30.08
N TYR A 122 -13.23 -6.14 -29.24
CA TYR A 122 -13.22 -7.54 -29.64
C TYR A 122 -13.75 -8.41 -28.48
N PRO A 123 -15.04 -8.79 -28.50
CA PRO A 123 -15.61 -9.66 -27.48
C PRO A 123 -15.09 -11.09 -27.67
N SER A 124 -13.97 -11.42 -27.03
CA SER A 124 -13.44 -12.78 -26.94
C SER A 124 -13.85 -13.47 -25.64
N ALA A 125 -13.95 -14.80 -25.68
CA ALA A 125 -14.06 -15.62 -24.47
C ALA A 125 -12.73 -15.70 -23.70
N GLU A 126 -11.59 -15.46 -24.37
CA GLU A 126 -10.26 -15.45 -23.77
C GLU A 126 -10.00 -14.15 -23.02
N GLN A 127 -9.40 -14.27 -21.82
CA GLN A 127 -9.16 -13.14 -20.93
C GLN A 127 -7.86 -12.42 -21.28
N HIS A 128 -7.90 -11.61 -22.33
CA HIS A 128 -6.84 -10.64 -22.62
C HIS A 128 -7.21 -9.22 -22.19
N ASP A 129 -6.19 -8.40 -21.94
CA ASP A 129 -6.39 -6.99 -21.56
C ASP A 129 -6.55 -6.09 -22.78
N LEU A 130 -5.72 -6.31 -23.81
CA LEU A 130 -5.75 -5.58 -25.07
C LEU A 130 -5.79 -6.52 -26.28
N PHE A 131 -6.44 -6.03 -27.32
CA PHE A 131 -6.58 -6.66 -28.62
C PHE A 131 -6.06 -5.70 -29.68
N VAL A 132 -5.38 -6.24 -30.68
CA VAL A 132 -4.87 -5.49 -31.84
C VAL A 132 -5.55 -6.02 -33.08
N LEU A 133 -6.26 -5.14 -33.78
CA LEU A 133 -7.00 -5.44 -34.99
C LEU A 133 -6.35 -4.78 -36.20
N LYS A 134 -6.35 -5.47 -37.34
CA LYS A 134 -6.03 -4.93 -38.67
C LYS A 134 -7.26 -5.08 -39.55
N ASN A 135 -7.83 -3.99 -40.05
CA ASN A 135 -9.06 -4.01 -40.86
C ASN A 135 -10.19 -4.88 -40.22
N ASN A 136 -10.37 -4.74 -38.90
CA ASN A 136 -11.29 -5.53 -38.06
C ASN A 136 -10.97 -7.03 -37.91
N THR A 137 -9.83 -7.54 -38.38
CA THR A 137 -9.35 -8.89 -38.07
C THR A 137 -8.36 -8.87 -36.91
N LEU A 138 -8.45 -9.84 -36.00
CA LEU A 138 -7.58 -9.91 -34.83
C LEU A 138 -6.18 -10.41 -35.23
N ILE A 139 -5.16 -9.60 -35.00
CA ILE A 139 -3.78 -9.91 -35.36
C ILE A 139 -2.87 -10.17 -34.16
N ALA A 140 -3.19 -9.61 -32.99
CA ALA A 140 -2.47 -9.90 -31.75
C ALA A 140 -3.30 -9.63 -30.49
N THR A 141 -2.89 -10.26 -29.39
CA THR A 141 -3.41 -10.02 -28.04
C THR A 141 -2.27 -9.67 -27.08
N LEU A 142 -2.57 -8.85 -26.07
CA LEU A 142 -1.62 -8.48 -25.03
C LEU A 142 -2.25 -8.59 -23.65
N ASN A 143 -1.45 -9.08 -22.70
CA ASN A 143 -1.74 -9.00 -21.28
C ASN A 143 -0.83 -7.97 -20.63
N ILE A 144 -1.44 -7.17 -19.77
CA ILE A 144 -0.76 -6.12 -19.04
C ILE A 144 -0.70 -6.53 -17.57
N GLY A 145 0.54 -6.69 -17.11
CA GLY A 145 0.89 -6.85 -15.72
C GLY A 145 1.20 -5.50 -15.08
N ASP A 146 1.23 -5.50 -13.77
CA ASP A 146 1.79 -4.40 -12.98
C ASP A 146 2.95 -4.97 -12.18
N GLU A 147 4.11 -4.36 -12.30
CA GLU A 147 5.34 -4.88 -11.71
C GLU A 147 5.25 -4.81 -10.17
N LEU A 148 5.58 -5.92 -9.50
CA LEU A 148 5.63 -5.97 -8.04
C LEU A 148 6.73 -5.06 -7.48
N LYS A 149 6.46 -4.42 -6.34
CA LYS A 149 7.51 -3.70 -5.63
C LYS A 149 8.58 -4.65 -5.10
N ILE A 150 9.80 -4.15 -5.01
CA ILE A 150 10.96 -4.91 -4.54
C ILE A 150 10.68 -5.40 -3.12
N ASN A 151 11.08 -6.64 -2.81
CA ASN A 151 10.93 -7.27 -1.50
C ASN A 151 9.49 -7.48 -1.00
N THR A 152 8.46 -7.28 -1.82
CA THR A 152 7.06 -7.43 -1.36
C THR A 152 6.79 -8.81 -0.75
N SER A 153 7.21 -9.90 -1.41
CA SER A 153 7.03 -11.27 -0.91
C SER A 153 7.73 -11.53 0.43
N THR A 154 8.95 -11.00 0.62
CA THR A 154 9.71 -11.16 1.88
C THR A 154 9.07 -10.36 3.02
N ILE A 155 8.51 -9.20 2.72
CA ILE A 155 7.82 -8.34 3.67
C ILE A 155 6.50 -8.99 4.13
N ILE A 156 5.68 -9.50 3.20
CA ILE A 156 4.45 -10.22 3.53
C ILE A 156 4.76 -11.43 4.41
N SER A 157 5.80 -12.20 4.06
CA SER A 157 6.28 -13.33 4.87
C SER A 157 6.70 -12.90 6.28
N SER A 158 7.37 -11.75 6.43
CA SER A 158 7.76 -11.19 7.73
C SER A 158 6.55 -10.76 8.58
N LEU A 159 5.52 -10.22 7.94
CA LEU A 159 4.26 -9.87 8.59
C LEU A 159 3.53 -11.12 9.11
N HIS A 160 3.51 -12.21 8.34
CA HIS A 160 2.93 -13.48 8.80
C HIS A 160 3.71 -14.09 9.97
N LYS A 161 5.05 -14.06 9.93
CA LYS A 161 5.89 -14.47 11.07
C LYS A 161 5.62 -13.64 12.33
N SER A 162 5.16 -12.41 12.16
CA SER A 162 4.74 -11.51 13.24
C SER A 162 3.28 -11.68 13.66
N ASN A 163 2.61 -12.73 13.16
CA ASN A 163 1.19 -13.07 13.40
C ASN A 163 0.18 -12.02 12.91
N TYR A 164 0.50 -11.29 11.85
CA TYR A 164 -0.50 -10.47 11.16
C TYR A 164 -1.25 -11.30 10.12
N THR A 165 -2.54 -11.04 10.01
CA THR A 165 -3.36 -11.50 8.89
C THR A 165 -3.25 -10.49 7.76
N THR A 166 -3.06 -10.96 6.53
CA THR A 166 -2.99 -10.09 5.35
C THR A 166 -4.16 -10.37 4.42
N THR A 167 -4.72 -9.30 3.89
CA THR A 167 -5.86 -9.34 2.97
C THR A 167 -5.56 -8.47 1.75
N LEU A 168 -5.86 -8.96 0.55
CA LEU A 168 -5.81 -8.18 -0.69
C LEU A 168 -7.20 -7.62 -0.99
N LEU A 169 -7.30 -6.32 -1.27
CA LEU A 169 -8.54 -5.64 -1.62
C LEU A 169 -8.32 -4.84 -2.91
N SER A 170 -8.94 -5.22 -4.02
CA SER A 170 -8.70 -4.60 -5.32
C SER A 170 -9.94 -4.54 -6.21
N GLY A 171 -9.94 -3.61 -7.16
CA GLY A 171 -10.94 -3.52 -8.22
C GLY A 171 -10.62 -4.39 -9.45
N ASP A 172 -9.46 -5.05 -9.47
CA ASP A 172 -9.03 -5.91 -10.56
C ASP A 172 -9.83 -7.21 -10.68
N LYS A 173 -9.76 -7.83 -11.86
CA LYS A 173 -10.36 -9.14 -12.15
C LYS A 173 -9.88 -10.19 -11.16
N LYS A 174 -10.80 -11.10 -10.78
CA LYS A 174 -10.54 -12.17 -9.82
C LYS A 174 -9.28 -12.98 -10.10
N VAL A 175 -9.08 -13.39 -11.34
CA VAL A 175 -7.92 -14.21 -11.76
C VAL A 175 -6.59 -13.53 -11.43
N LYS A 176 -6.46 -12.22 -11.70
CA LYS A 176 -5.24 -11.46 -11.41
C LYS A 176 -5.00 -11.34 -9.90
N CYS A 177 -6.05 -11.07 -9.14
CA CYS A 177 -5.95 -10.97 -7.69
C CYS A 177 -5.59 -12.31 -7.03
N ASP A 178 -6.18 -13.42 -7.49
CA ASP A 178 -5.93 -14.75 -6.94
C ASP A 178 -4.49 -15.23 -7.26
N ASN A 179 -4.00 -14.96 -8.48
CA ASN A 179 -2.61 -15.25 -8.86
C ASN A 179 -1.62 -14.47 -7.97
N LEU A 180 -1.84 -13.17 -7.80
CA LEU A 180 -0.99 -12.31 -6.96
C LEU A 180 -1.03 -12.74 -5.49
N ALA A 181 -2.23 -13.05 -4.98
CA ALA A 181 -2.40 -13.50 -3.61
C ALA A 181 -1.67 -14.83 -3.37
N THR A 182 -1.70 -15.75 -4.33
CA THR A 182 -0.98 -17.03 -4.26
C THR A 182 0.53 -16.81 -4.29
N GLU A 183 1.03 -15.94 -5.18
CA GLU A 183 2.45 -15.60 -5.29
C GLU A 183 3.00 -14.97 -4.00
N LEU A 184 2.21 -14.10 -3.36
CA LEU A 184 2.60 -13.39 -2.13
C LEU A 184 2.21 -14.13 -0.84
N GLY A 185 1.46 -15.24 -0.92
CA GLY A 185 0.94 -15.99 0.23
C GLY A 185 -0.17 -15.27 1.01
N ILE A 186 -0.89 -14.33 0.40
CA ILE A 186 -1.98 -13.59 1.04
C ILE A 186 -3.19 -14.50 1.27
N LYS A 187 -3.71 -14.52 2.51
CA LYS A 187 -4.73 -15.50 2.93
C LYS A 187 -6.15 -15.20 2.43
N ALA A 188 -6.50 -13.93 2.30
CA ALA A 188 -7.84 -13.49 1.92
C ALA A 188 -7.76 -12.46 0.79
N THR A 189 -8.63 -12.62 -0.21
CA THR A 189 -8.64 -11.77 -1.40
C THR A 189 -10.07 -11.33 -1.70
N TYR A 190 -10.24 -10.04 -1.95
CA TYR A 190 -11.48 -9.43 -2.40
C TYR A 190 -11.20 -8.67 -3.71
N SER A 191 -11.62 -9.26 -4.82
CA SER A 191 -11.44 -8.74 -6.18
C SER A 191 -12.69 -8.02 -6.68
N GLU A 192 -12.56 -7.29 -7.80
CA GLU A 192 -13.68 -6.64 -8.51
C GLU A 192 -14.51 -5.70 -7.62
N GLN A 193 -13.87 -5.08 -6.61
CA GLN A 193 -14.54 -4.19 -5.67
C GLN A 193 -14.60 -2.75 -6.20
N LEU A 194 -15.78 -2.14 -6.16
CA LEU A 194 -15.93 -0.70 -6.38
C LEU A 194 -15.46 0.09 -5.14
N PRO A 195 -15.20 1.40 -5.24
CA PRO A 195 -14.77 2.21 -4.09
C PRO A 195 -15.72 2.12 -2.88
N GLN A 196 -17.04 2.03 -3.11
CA GLN A 196 -18.02 1.89 -2.03
C GLN A 196 -17.94 0.52 -1.35
N ASP A 197 -17.72 -0.54 -2.13
CA ASP A 197 -17.56 -1.90 -1.61
C ASP A 197 -16.29 -2.03 -0.77
N LYS A 198 -15.20 -1.38 -1.19
CA LYS A 198 -13.96 -1.29 -0.42
C LYS A 198 -14.22 -0.73 0.98
N ILE A 199 -14.95 0.38 1.09
CA ILE A 199 -15.27 1.01 2.37
C ILE A 199 -16.10 0.08 3.26
N ALA A 200 -17.17 -0.53 2.71
CA ALA A 200 -18.03 -1.45 3.44
C ALA A 200 -17.26 -2.70 3.93
N LYS A 201 -16.32 -3.20 3.11
CA LYS A 201 -15.47 -4.34 3.47
C LYS A 201 -14.52 -3.97 4.59
N ILE A 202 -13.84 -2.83 4.51
CA ILE A 202 -12.97 -2.33 5.59
C ILE A 202 -13.76 -2.19 6.89
N GLU A 203 -14.97 -1.60 6.85
CA GLU A 203 -15.81 -1.47 8.04
C GLU A 203 -16.16 -2.82 8.67
N THR A 204 -16.44 -3.83 7.85
CA THR A 204 -16.73 -5.19 8.32
C THR A 204 -15.50 -5.85 8.95
N LEU A 205 -14.34 -5.69 8.32
CA LEU A 205 -13.06 -6.23 8.82
C LEU A 205 -12.66 -5.56 10.14
N THR A 206 -12.77 -4.23 10.22
CA THR A 206 -12.48 -3.43 11.42
C THR A 206 -13.35 -3.82 12.62
N LYS A 207 -14.63 -4.20 12.39
CA LYS A 207 -15.51 -4.70 13.46
C LYS A 207 -15.05 -6.03 14.04
N THR A 208 -14.37 -6.86 13.25
CA THR A 208 -13.90 -8.19 13.68
C THR A 208 -12.55 -8.10 14.36
N ASN A 209 -11.62 -7.35 13.77
CA ASN A 209 -10.27 -7.13 14.28
C ASN A 209 -9.80 -5.73 13.88
N GLU A 210 -8.99 -5.12 14.74
CA GLU A 210 -8.32 -3.86 14.42
C GLU A 210 -7.49 -4.00 13.14
N THR A 211 -7.85 -3.17 12.15
CA THR A 211 -7.44 -3.34 10.75
C THR A 211 -6.69 -2.10 10.28
N ALA A 212 -5.49 -2.30 9.75
CA ALA A 212 -4.76 -1.28 9.02
C ALA A 212 -5.03 -1.43 7.52
N MET A 213 -5.33 -0.32 6.84
CA MET A 213 -5.43 -0.25 5.38
C MET A 213 -4.15 0.39 4.82
N VAL A 214 -3.56 -0.23 3.80
CA VAL A 214 -2.39 0.30 3.08
C VAL A 214 -2.80 0.62 1.65
N GLY A 215 -2.60 1.86 1.21
CA GLY A 215 -3.04 2.34 -0.11
C GLY A 215 -2.29 3.60 -0.56
N ASP A 216 -2.37 3.95 -1.84
CA ASP A 216 -1.75 5.15 -2.42
C ASP A 216 -2.70 6.01 -3.29
N GLY A 217 -3.89 5.48 -3.60
CA GLY A 217 -4.81 6.07 -4.56
C GLY A 217 -5.84 7.05 -4.00
N ILE A 218 -6.37 7.90 -4.88
CA ILE A 218 -7.57 8.74 -4.65
C ILE A 218 -8.77 7.87 -4.25
N ASN A 219 -8.87 6.69 -4.88
CA ASN A 219 -9.95 5.73 -4.65
C ASN A 219 -9.89 5.07 -3.27
N ASP A 220 -8.72 5.10 -2.62
CA ASP A 220 -8.49 4.43 -1.33
C ASP A 220 -8.56 5.39 -0.16
N ALA A 221 -8.54 6.71 -0.40
CA ALA A 221 -8.61 7.71 0.67
C ALA A 221 -9.83 7.54 1.61
N PRO A 222 -11.05 7.24 1.11
CA PRO A 222 -12.18 6.94 1.99
C PRO A 222 -12.01 5.64 2.79
N ALA A 223 -11.38 4.62 2.18
CA ALA A 223 -11.12 3.35 2.85
C ALA A 223 -10.03 3.47 3.92
N LEU A 224 -8.98 4.26 3.65
CA LEU A 224 -7.92 4.62 4.60
C LEU A 224 -8.50 5.30 5.85
N ALA A 225 -9.38 6.28 5.65
CA ALA A 225 -10.01 7.00 6.75
C ALA A 225 -10.98 6.15 7.59
N LYS A 226 -11.52 5.07 7.03
CA LYS A 226 -12.47 4.16 7.70
C LYS A 226 -11.78 3.02 8.45
N ALA A 227 -10.54 2.71 8.11
CA ALA A 227 -9.73 1.73 8.81
C ALA A 227 -9.41 2.19 10.25
N THR A 228 -8.98 1.27 11.12
CA THR A 228 -8.44 1.65 12.44
C THR A 228 -7.23 2.56 12.28
N ILE A 229 -6.38 2.21 11.30
CA ILE A 229 -5.21 2.99 10.89
C ILE A 229 -5.14 2.99 9.37
N GLY A 230 -5.14 4.18 8.77
CA GLY A 230 -4.79 4.38 7.36
C GLY A 230 -3.28 4.55 7.19
N ILE A 231 -2.67 3.79 6.29
CA ILE A 231 -1.24 3.88 5.94
C ILE A 231 -1.12 4.24 4.46
N SER A 232 -0.51 5.39 4.18
CA SER A 232 -0.23 5.86 2.83
C SER A 232 1.25 5.73 2.48
N LEU A 233 1.54 5.59 1.19
CA LEU A 233 2.87 5.75 0.63
C LEU A 233 3.20 7.23 0.39
N GLY A 234 4.48 7.58 0.31
CA GLY A 234 4.95 8.97 0.22
C GLY A 234 4.72 9.60 -1.16
N ASN A 235 4.68 8.80 -2.22
CA ASN A 235 4.33 9.19 -3.59
C ASN A 235 2.82 9.15 -3.87
N ALA A 236 2.00 8.82 -2.87
CA ALA A 236 0.57 8.76 -3.00
C ALA A 236 -0.05 10.13 -3.32
N THR A 237 -1.31 10.13 -3.73
CA THR A 237 -2.03 11.39 -3.99
C THR A 237 -2.19 12.21 -2.71
N GLN A 238 -2.26 13.55 -2.84
CA GLN A 238 -2.41 14.44 -1.68
C GLN A 238 -3.62 14.08 -0.81
N ILE A 239 -4.70 13.60 -1.43
CA ILE A 239 -5.92 13.18 -0.74
C ILE A 239 -5.63 11.93 0.13
N ALA A 240 -4.95 10.91 -0.43
CA ALA A 240 -4.56 9.73 0.33
C ALA A 240 -3.61 10.07 1.49
N ILE A 241 -2.62 10.94 1.24
CA ILE A 241 -1.69 11.42 2.28
C ILE A 241 -2.44 12.14 3.39
N GLN A 242 -3.44 12.97 3.07
CA GLN A 242 -4.23 13.70 4.07
C GLN A 242 -5.13 12.76 4.88
N SER A 243 -5.73 11.75 4.26
CA SER A 243 -6.61 10.78 4.89
C SER A 243 -5.90 9.71 5.72
N ALA A 244 -4.62 9.46 5.50
CA ALA A 244 -3.86 8.45 6.25
C ALA A 244 -3.32 8.98 7.59
N ASP A 245 -3.26 8.09 8.59
CA ASP A 245 -2.67 8.35 9.90
C ASP A 245 -1.14 8.16 9.89
N VAL A 246 -0.65 7.27 9.03
CA VAL A 246 0.77 6.98 8.86
C VAL A 246 1.17 7.15 7.40
N ILE A 247 2.34 7.75 7.17
CA ILE A 247 2.92 7.90 5.83
C ILE A 247 4.29 7.24 5.80
N LEU A 248 4.48 6.31 4.87
CA LEU A 248 5.75 5.64 4.59
C LEU A 248 6.48 6.45 3.50
N LEU A 249 7.62 7.07 3.83
CA LEU A 249 8.35 7.92 2.89
C LEU A 249 9.11 7.14 1.82
N ASN A 250 9.38 5.84 2.03
CA ASN A 250 9.96 5.00 0.99
C ASN A 250 8.88 4.57 -0.01
N ASN A 251 9.15 4.78 -1.29
CA ASN A 251 8.20 4.51 -2.36
C ASN A 251 8.52 3.23 -3.14
N GLU A 252 9.77 2.76 -3.07
CA GLU A 252 10.29 1.62 -3.85
C GLU A 252 9.92 0.26 -3.23
N ASP A 253 9.79 0.22 -1.90
CA ASP A 253 9.48 -0.99 -1.16
C ASP A 253 8.55 -0.72 0.03
N LEU A 254 8.10 -1.80 0.69
CA LEU A 254 7.26 -1.74 1.88
C LEU A 254 8.05 -2.02 3.18
N ASN A 255 9.38 -1.89 3.18
CA ASN A 255 10.23 -2.28 4.32
C ASN A 255 9.93 -1.48 5.60
N GLN A 256 9.35 -0.29 5.44
CA GLN A 256 8.93 0.56 6.55
C GLN A 256 7.66 0.05 7.26
N LEU A 257 6.85 -0.79 6.61
CA LEU A 257 5.59 -1.28 7.17
C LEU A 257 5.81 -2.19 8.40
N PRO A 258 6.65 -3.25 8.36
CA PRO A 258 6.97 -4.03 9.56
C PRO A 258 7.58 -3.18 10.69
N LYS A 259 8.46 -2.23 10.35
CA LYS A 259 9.08 -1.32 11.33
C LYS A 259 8.03 -0.46 12.02
N THR A 260 7.07 0.08 11.27
CA THR A 260 5.95 0.87 11.79
C THR A 260 5.17 0.07 12.84
N MET A 261 4.82 -1.17 12.51
CA MET A 261 4.09 -2.05 13.41
C MET A 261 4.86 -2.35 14.71
N GLN A 262 6.18 -2.56 14.61
CA GLN A 262 7.03 -2.81 15.78
C GLN A 262 7.21 -1.55 16.64
N ILE A 263 7.34 -0.37 16.04
CA ILE A 263 7.41 0.90 16.78
C ILE A 263 6.13 1.12 17.58
N GLY A 264 4.95 0.89 16.99
CA GLY A 264 3.67 0.96 17.71
C GLY A 264 3.66 0.06 18.94
N LYS A 265 3.93 -1.24 18.75
CA LYS A 265 3.98 -2.24 19.84
C LYS A 265 4.94 -1.84 20.96
N HIS A 266 6.18 -1.47 20.63
CA HIS A 266 7.17 -1.10 21.64
C HIS A 266 6.86 0.22 22.35
N THR A 267 6.26 1.18 21.64
CA THR A 267 5.83 2.43 22.26
C THR A 267 4.70 2.17 23.26
N LEU A 268 3.70 1.37 22.90
CA LEU A 268 2.63 0.99 23.82
C LEU A 268 3.16 0.23 25.04
N LEU A 269 4.12 -0.68 24.86
CA LEU A 269 4.77 -1.38 25.97
C LEU A 269 5.49 -0.39 26.92
N THR A 270 6.21 0.59 26.38
CA THR A 270 6.85 1.64 27.18
C THR A 270 5.82 2.51 27.91
N ILE A 271 4.69 2.85 27.27
CA ILE A 271 3.59 3.58 27.91
C ILE A 271 3.04 2.77 29.10
N LYS A 272 2.73 1.49 28.89
CA LYS A 272 2.24 0.61 29.96
C LYS A 272 3.21 0.49 31.13
N GLN A 273 4.51 0.36 30.85
CA GLN A 273 5.55 0.34 31.88
C GLN A 273 5.61 1.66 32.65
N ASN A 274 5.53 2.79 31.96
CA ASN A 274 5.55 4.11 32.60
C ASN A 274 4.33 4.30 33.51
N LEU A 275 3.14 3.88 33.06
CA LEU A 275 1.93 3.91 33.89
C LEU A 275 2.07 3.00 35.09
N PHE A 276 2.62 1.79 34.92
CA PHE A 276 2.88 0.87 36.03
C PHE A 276 3.76 1.53 37.11
N TRP A 277 4.88 2.16 36.73
CA TRP A 277 5.76 2.83 37.69
C TRP A 277 5.09 4.03 38.35
N ALA A 278 4.36 4.85 37.59
CA ALA A 278 3.63 5.99 38.12
C ALA A 278 2.57 5.58 39.16
N PHE A 279 1.83 4.48 38.90
CA PHE A 279 0.82 3.99 39.83
C PHE A 279 1.37 3.17 41.00
N SER A 280 2.47 2.43 40.80
CA SER A 280 3.07 1.59 41.86
C SER A 280 3.46 2.41 43.09
N TYR A 281 3.99 3.62 42.87
CA TYR A 281 4.29 4.54 43.96
C TYR A 281 3.02 4.92 44.74
N ASN A 282 1.95 5.35 44.06
CA ASN A 282 0.70 5.74 44.70
C ASN A 282 0.05 4.57 45.45
N LEU A 283 0.13 3.36 44.88
CA LEU A 283 -0.42 2.14 45.49
C LEU A 283 0.24 1.83 46.85
N VAL A 284 1.53 2.11 47.00
CA VAL A 284 2.26 1.91 48.26
C VAL A 284 2.15 3.11 49.20
N ALA A 285 2.22 4.33 48.66
CA ALA A 285 2.22 5.55 49.45
C ALA A 285 0.88 5.82 50.15
N ILE A 286 -0.25 5.56 49.49
CA ILE A 286 -1.59 5.85 50.05
C ILE A 286 -1.88 5.04 51.32
N PRO A 287 -1.70 3.69 51.36
CA PRO A 287 -1.88 2.92 52.60
C PRO A 287 -0.98 3.39 53.74
N ILE A 288 0.29 3.69 53.45
CA ILE A 288 1.27 4.17 54.45
C ILE A 288 0.84 5.55 54.99
N ALA A 289 0.31 6.42 54.13
CA ALA A 289 -0.21 7.72 54.52
C ALA A 289 -1.47 7.59 55.40
N ILE A 290 -2.39 6.68 55.07
CA ILE A 290 -3.57 6.40 55.89
C ILE A 290 -3.18 5.90 57.29
N MET A 291 -2.11 5.09 57.39
CA MET A 291 -1.55 4.66 58.67
C MET A 291 -0.83 5.79 59.44
N GLY A 292 -0.70 6.99 58.88
CA GLY A 292 0.00 8.12 59.49
C GLY A 292 1.52 8.00 59.47
N LEU A 293 2.07 7.02 58.73
CA LEU A 293 3.50 6.70 58.71
C LEU A 293 4.26 7.40 57.58
N LEU A 294 3.57 8.05 56.64
CA LEU A 294 4.21 8.68 55.48
C LEU A 294 4.63 10.12 55.79
N ASN A 295 5.94 10.35 55.86
CA ASN A 295 6.48 11.71 55.92
C ASN A 295 6.39 12.38 54.53
N PRO A 296 5.88 13.63 54.42
CA PRO A 296 5.78 14.36 53.16
C PRO A 296 7.10 14.50 52.39
N MET A 297 8.24 14.57 53.09
CA MET A 297 9.56 14.67 52.45
C MET A 297 9.94 13.40 51.70
N TRP A 298 9.68 12.23 52.31
CA TRP A 298 9.90 10.93 51.66
C TRP A 298 8.96 10.72 50.48
N ALA A 299 7.70 11.14 50.61
CA ALA A 299 6.73 11.12 49.52
C ALA A 299 7.22 11.92 48.30
N ALA A 300 7.70 13.15 48.52
CA ALA A 300 8.25 13.99 47.45
C ALA A 300 9.48 13.37 46.77
N LEU A 301 10.39 12.76 47.55
CA LEU A 301 11.58 12.08 47.01
C LEU A 301 11.20 10.91 46.11
N PHE A 302 10.29 10.04 46.56
CA PHE A 302 9.86 8.88 45.78
C PHE A 302 9.07 9.28 44.52
N MET A 303 8.30 10.37 44.59
CA MET A 303 7.64 10.95 43.41
C MET A 303 8.67 11.38 42.36
N ALA A 304 9.70 12.13 42.76
CA ALA A 304 10.75 12.55 41.85
C ALA A 304 11.53 11.36 41.26
N PHE A 305 11.78 10.31 42.05
CA PHE A 305 12.44 9.09 41.56
C PHE A 305 11.59 8.35 40.52
N SER A 306 10.27 8.31 40.70
CA SER A 306 9.34 7.73 39.72
C SER A 306 9.41 8.45 38.38
N ASP A 307 9.47 9.79 38.39
CA ASP A 307 9.59 10.60 37.18
C ASP A 307 10.90 10.31 36.42
N VAL A 308 12.02 10.16 37.14
CA VAL A 308 13.31 9.78 36.55
C VAL A 308 13.23 8.40 35.89
N ILE A 309 12.58 7.42 36.52
CA ILE A 309 12.37 6.08 35.93
C ILE A 309 11.54 6.18 34.65
N VAL A 310 10.44 6.93 34.69
CA VAL A 310 9.53 7.11 33.54
C VAL A 310 10.24 7.79 32.36
N ILE A 311 11.03 8.81 32.63
CA ILE A 311 11.84 9.51 31.61
C ILE A 311 12.91 8.57 31.07
N GLY A 312 13.68 7.91 31.94
CA GLY A 312 14.71 6.96 31.55
C GLY A 312 14.19 5.80 30.71
N ASN A 313 13.04 5.24 31.08
CA ASN A 313 12.39 4.17 30.33
C ASN A 313 11.88 4.65 28.96
N SER A 314 11.40 5.89 28.88
CA SER A 314 11.03 6.52 27.60
C SER A 314 12.26 6.72 26.70
N ILE A 315 13.39 7.16 27.26
CA ILE A 315 14.65 7.31 26.53
C ILE A 315 15.20 5.95 26.08
N ARG A 316 15.02 4.89 26.86
CA ARG A 316 15.41 3.52 26.48
C ARG A 316 14.77 3.09 25.16
N LEU A 317 13.54 3.52 24.88
CA LEU A 317 12.87 3.28 23.61
C LEU A 317 13.63 3.89 22.42
N ARG A 318 14.42 4.95 22.60
CA ARG A 318 15.24 5.55 21.55
C ARG A 318 16.41 4.66 21.12
N TYR A 319 17.04 3.97 22.07
CA TYR A 319 18.30 3.23 21.84
C TYR A 319 18.12 1.72 21.73
N LYS A 320 16.98 1.19 22.18
CA LYS A 320 16.69 -0.25 22.13
C LYS A 320 16.73 -0.77 20.69
N LYS A 321 17.36 -1.92 20.44
CA LYS A 321 17.25 -2.60 19.15
C LYS A 321 15.84 -3.20 19.03
N ILE A 322 15.07 -2.72 18.06
CA ILE A 322 13.69 -3.17 17.78
C ILE A 322 13.66 -4.01 16.51
N PHE A 323 14.53 -3.67 15.57
CA PHE A 323 14.83 -4.30 14.30
C PHE A 323 16.34 -4.18 14.08
#